data_AF-A0A2V7WGW0-F1
#
_entry.id   AF-A0A2V7WGW0-F1
#
_cell.length_a   1.000
_cell.length_b   1.000
_cell.length_c   1.000
_cell.angle_alpha   90.00
_cell.angle_beta   90.00
_cell.angle_gamma   90.00
#
_symmetry.space_group_name_H-M   'P 1'
#
loop_
_entity.id
_entity.type
_entity.pdbx_description
1 polymer ?
#
loop_
_entity_poly.entity_id
_entity_poly.type
_entity_poly.pdbx_seq_one_letter_code
_entity_poly.pdbx_strand_id
1 'polypeptide(L)'
;MAAAGSAAENYNTIVSLSESPRDRNVIWAGTDDGNVQVTRDGKSWTNVAPNMPGVPKGLWVSRVQASNHDPGRAYAAIDGHRSDDFRAYLFTTDDYGATWRSIVGTLNAPIKGFREDPVNANLLFAGTEFGIFMSSDRGAHWEQLKEGLPTVAVDDIQIHPRDHDVIIGTHGRSVYVLDDISALEQLTPEKSAQRAVLFPPRPATEFYYKPIGGMWGAHMFKTKNPPAGAIINYYINGIPTDDVTITIEDAKGRRVREVDTTARPGLNRVVWDLRADPQEAIGDTRGTGGQPTYVPAGEYTVRMKYGDFKTSAKLAVDAEPGVHEGEFVSP
;
A
#
# COMPACT_ATOMS: atom_id res chain seq x y z
N MET A 1 1.70 -37.73 -34.80
CA MET A 1 2.61 -36.56 -34.81
C MET A 1 3.05 -36.34 -33.38
N ALA A 2 4.32 -36.54 -33.06
CA ALA A 2 4.88 -36.04 -31.81
C ALA A 2 5.18 -34.55 -32.06
N ALA A 3 4.56 -33.66 -31.29
CA ALA A 3 5.00 -32.27 -31.26
C ALA A 3 6.44 -32.29 -30.72
N ALA A 4 7.41 -31.98 -31.58
CA ALA A 4 8.77 -31.74 -31.13
C ALA A 4 8.74 -30.39 -30.40
N GLY A 5 8.52 -30.46 -29.07
CA GLY A 5 8.66 -29.32 -28.18
C GLY A 5 10.08 -28.76 -28.26
N SER A 6 10.26 -27.52 -27.82
CA SER A 6 11.54 -26.81 -27.85
C SER A 6 12.62 -27.43 -26.96
N ALA A 7 12.28 -28.48 -26.21
CA ALA A 7 13.03 -29.04 -25.08
C ALA A 7 13.17 -28.08 -23.89
N ALA A 8 12.77 -26.80 -24.04
CA ALA A 8 12.62 -25.89 -22.91
C ALA A 8 11.57 -26.40 -21.91
N GLU A 9 10.58 -27.16 -22.39
CA GLU A 9 9.58 -27.80 -21.52
C GLU A 9 10.17 -28.94 -20.65
N ASN A 10 11.43 -29.32 -20.86
CA ASN A 10 12.15 -30.33 -20.08
C ASN A 10 13.04 -29.74 -18.98
N TYR A 11 13.20 -28.41 -18.94
CA TYR A 11 14.01 -27.72 -17.95
C TYR A 11 13.13 -26.87 -17.04
N ASN A 12 13.38 -26.98 -15.75
CA ASN A 12 12.73 -26.14 -14.75
C ASN A 12 13.21 -24.69 -14.87
N THR A 13 12.33 -23.74 -14.60
CA THR A 13 12.55 -22.31 -14.84
C THR A 13 12.68 -21.54 -13.53
N ILE A 14 13.51 -20.50 -13.53
CA ILE A 14 13.49 -19.49 -12.47
C ILE A 14 12.28 -18.59 -12.74
N VAL A 15 11.32 -18.60 -11.81
CA VAL A 15 10.04 -17.89 -11.94
C VAL A 15 9.93 -16.71 -10.98
N SER A 16 10.82 -16.63 -10.00
CA SER A 16 10.91 -15.51 -9.06
C SER A 16 12.36 -15.17 -8.78
N LEU A 17 12.69 -13.88 -8.81
CA LEU A 17 14.02 -13.36 -8.49
C LEU A 17 13.87 -12.11 -7.61
N SER A 18 14.70 -11.98 -6.59
CA SER A 18 14.72 -10.81 -5.71
C SER A 18 16.13 -10.47 -5.25
N GLU A 19 16.65 -9.33 -5.69
CA GLU A 19 17.83 -8.72 -5.07
C GLU A 19 17.45 -8.10 -3.73
N SER A 20 18.36 -8.15 -2.75
CA SER A 20 18.15 -7.51 -1.46
C SER A 20 18.38 -5.99 -1.56
N PRO A 21 17.41 -5.16 -1.14
CA PRO A 21 17.62 -3.71 -1.04
C PRO A 21 18.58 -3.32 0.08
N ARG A 22 19.01 -4.27 0.93
CA ARG A 22 19.93 -4.05 2.06
C ARG A 22 21.34 -4.57 1.80
N ASP A 23 21.53 -5.47 0.84
CA ASP A 23 22.84 -5.98 0.45
C ASP A 23 22.85 -6.40 -1.03
N ARG A 24 23.57 -5.65 -1.85
CA ARG A 24 23.74 -5.89 -3.30
C ARG A 24 24.31 -7.26 -3.67
N ASN A 25 24.94 -7.96 -2.72
CA ASN A 25 25.47 -9.30 -2.98
C ASN A 25 24.45 -10.40 -2.73
N VAL A 26 23.34 -10.08 -2.06
CA VAL A 26 22.31 -11.04 -1.67
C VAL A 26 21.21 -11.06 -2.73
N ILE A 27 21.08 -12.20 -3.41
CA ILE A 27 20.04 -12.43 -4.42
C ILE A 27 19.35 -13.74 -4.12
N TRP A 28 18.03 -13.74 -4.21
CA TRP A 28 17.17 -14.89 -4.01
C TRP A 28 16.51 -15.30 -5.32
N ALA A 29 16.38 -16.60 -5.54
CA ALA A 29 15.71 -17.19 -6.70
C ALA A 29 14.72 -18.28 -6.28
N GLY A 30 13.55 -18.30 -6.91
CA GLY A 30 12.53 -19.33 -6.78
C GLY A 30 12.22 -19.97 -8.12
N THR A 31 12.01 -21.29 -8.14
CA THR A 31 11.78 -22.05 -9.37
C THR A 31 10.41 -22.72 -9.40
N ASP A 32 9.99 -23.14 -10.60
CA ASP A 32 8.75 -23.90 -10.80
C ASP A 32 8.78 -25.32 -10.22
N ASP A 33 9.96 -25.87 -9.93
CA ASP A 33 10.18 -27.18 -9.29
C ASP A 33 10.48 -27.11 -7.78
N GLY A 34 10.24 -25.96 -7.15
CA GLY A 34 10.27 -25.83 -5.69
C GLY A 34 11.65 -25.60 -5.07
N ASN A 35 12.64 -25.21 -5.86
CA ASN A 35 13.91 -24.76 -5.31
C ASN A 35 13.82 -23.28 -4.90
N VAL A 36 14.32 -23.01 -3.69
CA VAL A 36 14.53 -21.65 -3.17
C VAL A 36 16.01 -21.51 -2.95
N GLN A 37 16.66 -20.64 -3.72
CA GLN A 37 18.10 -20.49 -3.71
C GLN A 37 18.51 -19.09 -3.29
N VAL A 38 19.65 -18.99 -2.61
CA VAL A 38 20.28 -17.72 -2.25
C VAL A 38 21.74 -17.72 -2.67
N THR A 39 22.20 -16.58 -3.18
CA THR A 39 23.61 -16.24 -3.34
C THR A 39 23.96 -15.04 -2.46
N ARG A 40 25.23 -14.97 -2.05
CA ARG A 40 25.80 -13.84 -1.28
C ARG A 40 27.06 -13.28 -1.94
N ASP A 41 27.34 -13.68 -3.18
CA ASP A 41 28.51 -13.28 -3.97
C ASP A 41 28.20 -13.17 -5.48
N GLY A 42 26.98 -13.49 -5.90
CA GLY A 42 26.53 -13.54 -7.30
C GLY A 42 27.09 -14.72 -8.11
N LYS A 43 27.88 -15.61 -7.49
CA LYS A 43 28.61 -16.69 -8.16
C LYS A 43 28.20 -18.06 -7.67
N SER A 44 28.09 -18.23 -6.35
CA SER A 44 27.72 -19.46 -5.68
C SER A 44 26.29 -19.36 -5.17
N TRP A 45 25.49 -20.39 -5.45
CA TRP A 45 24.08 -20.47 -5.07
C TRP A 45 23.87 -21.68 -4.16
N THR A 46 23.13 -21.49 -3.08
CA THR A 46 22.76 -22.54 -2.14
C THR A 46 21.26 -22.74 -2.17
N ASN A 47 20.81 -23.97 -2.45
CA ASN A 47 19.40 -24.34 -2.33
C ASN A 47 19.03 -24.56 -0.86
N VAL A 48 18.13 -23.72 -0.36
CA VAL A 48 17.67 -23.68 1.04
C VAL A 48 16.23 -24.15 1.21
N ALA A 49 15.54 -24.54 0.12
CA ALA A 49 14.22 -25.15 0.20
C ALA A 49 14.16 -26.42 1.08
N PRO A 50 15.17 -27.31 1.12
CA PRO A 50 15.15 -28.48 2.00
C PRO A 50 15.02 -28.16 3.50
N ASN A 51 15.32 -26.92 3.91
CA ASN A 51 15.21 -26.47 5.30
C ASN A 51 13.78 -26.01 5.66
N MET A 52 12.86 -25.93 4.69
CA MET A 52 11.47 -25.53 4.92
C MET A 52 10.64 -26.68 5.48
N PRO A 53 10.03 -26.54 6.66
CA PRO A 53 9.26 -27.62 7.26
C PRO A 53 7.89 -27.79 6.57
N GLY A 54 7.53 -29.05 6.29
CA GLY A 54 6.16 -29.40 5.88
C GLY A 54 5.77 -29.05 4.44
N VAL A 55 6.72 -28.60 3.60
CA VAL A 55 6.48 -28.30 2.18
C VAL A 55 6.74 -29.56 1.34
N PRO A 56 5.75 -30.05 0.56
CA PRO A 56 5.97 -31.12 -0.41
C PRO A 56 7.04 -30.73 -1.45
N LYS A 57 7.81 -31.71 -1.93
CA LYS A 57 8.82 -31.47 -2.97
C LYS A 57 8.14 -31.14 -4.31
N GLY A 58 8.75 -30.24 -5.09
CA GLY A 58 8.30 -29.96 -6.45
C GLY A 58 7.18 -28.93 -6.56
N LEU A 59 6.75 -28.30 -5.45
CA LEU A 59 5.72 -27.26 -5.51
C LEU A 59 6.30 -25.94 -6.02
N TRP A 60 5.51 -25.21 -6.80
CA TRP A 60 5.92 -23.98 -7.46
C TRP A 60 6.26 -22.88 -6.44
N VAL A 61 7.43 -22.22 -6.56
CA VAL A 61 7.75 -21.04 -5.74
C VAL A 61 7.08 -19.82 -6.35
N SER A 62 5.89 -19.44 -5.87
CA SER A 62 5.12 -18.33 -6.43
C SER A 62 5.82 -16.98 -6.20
N ARG A 63 6.44 -16.82 -5.02
CA ARG A 63 7.23 -15.62 -4.72
C ARG A 63 8.41 -15.94 -3.82
N VAL A 64 9.58 -15.42 -4.17
CA VAL A 64 10.64 -15.13 -3.20
C VAL A 64 10.84 -13.62 -3.12
N GLN A 65 11.00 -13.08 -1.92
CA GLN A 65 11.24 -11.66 -1.70
C GLN A 65 12.29 -11.47 -0.60
N ALA A 66 13.39 -10.80 -0.94
CA ALA A 66 14.36 -10.30 0.03
C ALA A 66 13.76 -9.17 0.86
N SER A 67 14.06 -9.11 2.15
CA SER A 67 13.44 -8.12 3.03
C SER A 67 13.91 -6.69 2.74
N ASN A 68 12.98 -5.76 2.88
CA ASN A 68 13.25 -4.32 2.91
C ASN A 68 13.93 -3.85 4.18
N HIS A 69 14.09 -4.70 5.20
CA HIS A 69 14.51 -4.28 6.55
C HIS A 69 15.76 -4.98 7.07
N ASP A 70 16.06 -6.18 6.58
CA ASP A 70 17.19 -6.98 7.06
C ASP A 70 17.83 -7.77 5.91
N PRO A 71 19.17 -7.74 5.74
CA PRO A 71 19.84 -8.42 4.62
C PRO A 71 19.81 -9.95 4.72
N GLY A 72 19.69 -10.53 5.92
CA GLY A 72 19.55 -11.96 6.16
C GLY A 72 18.11 -12.45 6.02
N ARG A 73 17.14 -11.54 6.03
CA ARG A 73 15.72 -11.87 5.95
C ARG A 73 15.22 -12.01 4.53
N ALA A 74 14.42 -13.06 4.32
CA ALA A 74 13.62 -13.24 3.12
C ALA A 74 12.29 -13.91 3.43
N TYR A 75 11.41 -13.87 2.44
CA TYR A 75 10.09 -14.49 2.46
C TYR A 75 9.94 -15.40 1.24
N ALA A 76 9.26 -16.52 1.42
CA ALA A 76 8.95 -17.46 0.34
C ALA A 76 7.49 -17.89 0.43
N ALA A 77 6.75 -17.65 -0.65
CA ALA A 77 5.43 -18.19 -0.90
C ALA A 77 5.54 -19.39 -1.84
N ILE A 78 4.92 -20.50 -1.46
CA ILE A 78 4.91 -21.75 -2.23
C ILE A 78 3.46 -22.06 -2.62
N ASP A 79 3.26 -22.47 -3.86
CA ASP A 79 1.95 -22.64 -4.43
C ASP A 79 1.74 -24.08 -4.93
N GLY A 80 0.86 -24.79 -4.22
CA GLY A 80 0.51 -26.17 -4.50
C GLY A 80 -0.72 -26.37 -5.39
N HIS A 81 -1.43 -25.30 -5.80
CA HIS A 81 -2.74 -25.45 -6.47
C HIS A 81 -2.68 -26.29 -7.76
N ARG A 82 -1.56 -26.26 -8.49
CA ARG A 82 -1.34 -27.06 -9.72
C ARG A 82 -1.16 -28.56 -9.44
N SER A 83 -0.95 -28.90 -8.19
CA SER A 83 -0.68 -30.26 -7.69
C SER A 83 -1.79 -30.77 -6.77
N ASP A 84 -2.99 -30.18 -6.85
CA ASP A 84 -4.15 -30.51 -6.00
C ASP A 84 -3.89 -30.29 -4.50
N ASP A 85 -2.98 -29.36 -4.16
CA ASP A 85 -2.68 -28.96 -2.79
C ASP A 85 -3.06 -27.48 -2.57
N PHE A 86 -4.21 -27.25 -1.95
CA PHE A 86 -4.75 -25.90 -1.71
C PHE A 86 -4.30 -25.27 -0.39
N ARG A 87 -3.32 -25.86 0.31
CA ARG A 87 -2.79 -25.31 1.56
C ARG A 87 -2.03 -24.01 1.30
N ALA A 88 -2.08 -23.11 2.28
CA ALA A 88 -1.27 -21.90 2.29
C ALA A 88 0.16 -22.24 2.73
N TYR A 89 1.15 -21.81 1.97
CA TYR A 89 2.56 -21.92 2.32
C TYR A 89 3.22 -20.55 2.22
N LEU A 90 3.57 -19.99 3.37
CA LEU A 90 4.30 -18.74 3.47
C LEU A 90 5.30 -18.84 4.61
N PHE A 91 6.56 -18.61 4.28
CA PHE A 91 7.67 -18.74 5.21
C PHE A 91 8.53 -17.50 5.22
N THR A 92 9.23 -17.31 6.32
CA THR A 92 10.30 -16.32 6.43
C THR A 92 11.51 -16.92 7.13
N THR A 93 12.67 -16.41 6.75
CA THR A 93 13.99 -16.70 7.31
C THR A 93 14.60 -15.38 7.76
N ASP A 94 15.50 -15.40 8.73
CA ASP A 94 16.34 -14.26 9.16
C ASP A 94 17.84 -14.57 9.05
N ASP A 95 18.19 -15.72 8.45
CA ASP A 95 19.54 -16.28 8.46
C ASP A 95 19.96 -16.83 7.10
N TYR A 96 19.53 -16.16 6.03
CA TYR A 96 19.82 -16.56 4.64
C TYR A 96 19.31 -17.97 4.31
N GLY A 97 18.19 -18.38 4.91
CA GLY A 97 17.52 -19.65 4.61
C GLY A 97 18.09 -20.86 5.34
N ALA A 98 18.99 -20.66 6.31
CA ALA A 98 19.44 -21.75 7.17
C ALA A 98 18.28 -22.30 8.01
N THR A 99 17.38 -21.42 8.46
CA THR A 99 16.12 -21.79 9.12
C THR A 99 14.93 -21.03 8.53
N TRP A 100 13.78 -21.68 8.52
CA TRP A 100 12.51 -21.13 8.05
C TRP A 100 11.42 -21.32 9.10
N ARG A 101 10.59 -20.29 9.30
CA ARG A 101 9.36 -20.37 10.10
C ARG A 101 8.17 -20.04 9.22
N SER A 102 7.06 -20.74 9.45
CA SER A 102 5.78 -20.41 8.81
C SER A 102 5.22 -19.11 9.38
N ILE A 103 4.70 -18.26 8.52
CA ILE A 103 3.92 -17.05 8.84
C ILE A 103 2.56 -17.07 8.15
N VAL A 104 2.04 -18.28 7.92
CA VAL A 104 0.70 -18.49 7.37
C VAL A 104 -0.37 -17.93 8.32
N GLY A 105 -0.17 -18.06 9.64
CA GLY A 105 -1.11 -17.52 10.64
C GLY A 105 -2.53 -18.00 10.39
N THR A 106 -3.44 -17.05 10.14
CA THR A 106 -4.86 -17.29 9.82
C THR A 106 -5.16 -17.47 8.32
N LEU A 107 -4.17 -17.39 7.42
CA LEU A 107 -4.36 -17.59 5.98
C LEU A 107 -4.75 -19.03 5.68
N ASN A 108 -5.74 -19.18 4.80
CA ASN A 108 -6.31 -20.45 4.40
C ASN A 108 -6.60 -20.51 2.90
N ALA A 109 -5.64 -20.02 2.09
CA ALA A 109 -5.73 -20.02 0.64
C ALA A 109 -4.34 -20.13 -0.02
N PRO A 110 -4.23 -20.68 -1.25
CA PRO A 110 -2.98 -20.64 -2.02
C PRO A 110 -2.50 -19.20 -2.23
N ILE A 111 -1.20 -18.99 -2.08
CA ILE A 111 -0.57 -17.66 -2.14
C ILE A 111 0.15 -17.50 -3.47
N LYS A 112 -0.23 -16.46 -4.21
CA LYS A 112 0.27 -16.12 -5.55
C LYS A 112 1.25 -14.96 -5.53
N GLY A 113 0.95 -13.97 -4.69
CA GLY A 113 1.75 -12.77 -4.51
C GLY A 113 2.08 -12.54 -3.04
N PHE A 114 3.22 -11.91 -2.77
CA PHE A 114 3.61 -11.48 -1.44
C PHE A 114 4.39 -10.17 -1.54
N ARG A 115 4.18 -9.28 -0.56
CA ARG A 115 4.90 -8.01 -0.45
C ARG A 115 5.09 -7.62 1.01
N GLU A 116 6.34 -7.49 1.45
CA GLU A 116 6.72 -6.77 2.67
C GLU A 116 6.71 -5.25 2.41
N ASP A 117 6.12 -4.49 3.32
CA ASP A 117 6.13 -3.04 3.30
C ASP A 117 7.54 -2.46 3.49
N PRO A 118 7.94 -1.42 2.73
CA PRO A 118 9.30 -0.86 2.82
C PRO A 118 9.53 0.02 4.04
N VAL A 119 8.49 0.49 4.74
CA VAL A 119 8.56 1.41 5.87
C VAL A 119 8.38 0.69 7.22
N ASN A 120 7.42 -0.23 7.30
CA ASN A 120 7.07 -0.96 8.50
C ASN A 120 7.24 -2.48 8.29
N ALA A 121 8.26 -3.06 8.91
CA ALA A 121 8.56 -4.49 8.82
C ALA A 121 7.44 -5.42 9.32
N ASN A 122 6.45 -4.90 10.05
CA ASN A 122 5.29 -5.65 10.53
C ASN A 122 4.15 -5.71 9.53
N LEU A 123 4.11 -4.78 8.58
CA LEU A 123 3.07 -4.67 7.58
C LEU A 123 3.41 -5.56 6.38
N LEU A 124 2.61 -6.59 6.16
CA LEU A 124 2.78 -7.56 5.07
C LEU A 124 1.49 -7.66 4.26
N PHE A 125 1.62 -7.93 2.96
CA PHE A 125 0.50 -8.20 2.07
C PHE A 125 0.67 -9.54 1.37
N ALA A 126 -0.41 -10.31 1.28
CA ALA A 126 -0.47 -11.60 0.59
C ALA A 126 -1.60 -11.60 -0.43
N GLY A 127 -1.25 -11.86 -1.70
CA GLY A 127 -2.20 -12.09 -2.78
C GLY A 127 -2.54 -13.57 -2.85
N THR A 128 -3.83 -13.89 -2.84
CA THR A 128 -4.34 -15.26 -2.84
C THR A 128 -5.32 -15.47 -4.00
N GLU A 129 -5.77 -16.71 -4.19
CA GLU A 129 -6.88 -17.04 -5.11
C GLU A 129 -8.21 -16.30 -4.81
N PHE A 130 -8.38 -15.81 -3.57
CA PHE A 130 -9.64 -15.24 -3.11
C PHE A 130 -9.56 -13.74 -2.77
N GLY A 131 -8.44 -13.09 -3.06
CA GLY A 131 -8.23 -11.67 -2.85
C GLY A 131 -6.91 -11.38 -2.14
N ILE A 132 -6.78 -10.15 -1.66
CA ILE A 132 -5.61 -9.69 -0.91
C ILE A 132 -5.88 -9.73 0.60
N PHE A 133 -4.85 -10.12 1.35
CA PHE A 133 -4.81 -10.12 2.80
C PHE A 133 -3.67 -9.23 3.28
N MET A 134 -3.86 -8.63 4.45
CA MET A 134 -2.89 -7.79 5.13
C MET A 134 -2.62 -8.36 6.52
N SER A 135 -1.37 -8.28 6.96
CA SER A 135 -0.98 -8.53 8.34
C SER A 135 -0.26 -7.30 8.88
N SER A 136 -0.55 -6.90 10.12
CA SER A 136 0.11 -5.82 10.84
C SER A 136 1.05 -6.33 11.95
N ASP A 137 1.30 -7.64 12.00
CA ASP A 137 2.02 -8.35 13.07
C ASP A 137 2.98 -9.43 12.56
N ARG A 138 3.58 -9.22 11.38
CA ARG A 138 4.55 -10.14 10.74
C ARG A 138 3.99 -11.52 10.39
N GLY A 139 2.71 -11.56 10.03
CA GLY A 139 2.03 -12.76 9.54
C GLY A 139 1.55 -13.70 10.65
N ALA A 140 1.44 -13.21 11.89
CA ALA A 140 0.77 -13.98 12.94
C ALA A 140 -0.75 -13.98 12.71
N HIS A 141 -1.32 -12.84 12.32
CA HIS A 141 -2.72 -12.70 11.92
C HIS A 141 -2.84 -11.99 10.57
N TRP A 142 -3.82 -12.44 9.78
CA TRP A 142 -4.11 -11.92 8.46
C TRP A 142 -5.59 -11.56 8.33
N GLU A 143 -5.83 -10.35 7.81
CA GLU A 143 -7.15 -9.79 7.57
C GLU A 143 -7.36 -9.57 6.08
N GLN A 144 -8.51 -9.99 5.56
CA GLN A 144 -8.83 -9.79 4.14
C GLN A 144 -9.26 -8.34 3.90
N LEU A 145 -8.65 -7.68 2.92
CA LEU A 145 -9.10 -6.36 2.47
C LEU A 145 -10.26 -6.54 1.48
N LYS A 146 -11.46 -6.13 1.88
CA LYS A 146 -12.72 -6.35 1.12
C LYS A 146 -13.31 -5.08 0.51
N GLU A 147 -12.70 -3.92 0.75
CA GLU A 147 -13.26 -2.62 0.35
C GLU A 147 -13.10 -2.41 -1.18
N GLY A 148 -14.13 -2.74 -1.96
CA GLY A 148 -14.18 -2.51 -3.41
C GLY A 148 -13.47 -3.55 -4.28
N LEU A 149 -12.73 -4.50 -3.69
CA LEU A 149 -12.11 -5.61 -4.40
C LEU A 149 -13.05 -6.84 -4.40
N PRO A 150 -13.50 -7.35 -5.55
CA PRO A 150 -14.30 -8.58 -5.61
C PRO A 150 -13.43 -9.80 -5.27
N THR A 151 -14.06 -10.95 -5.00
CA THR A 151 -13.34 -12.23 -4.90
C THR A 151 -12.65 -12.53 -6.25
N VAL A 152 -11.32 -12.40 -6.27
CA VAL A 152 -10.48 -12.57 -7.46
C VAL A 152 -9.07 -12.99 -7.03
N ALA A 153 -8.40 -13.78 -7.87
CA ALA A 153 -7.00 -14.09 -7.65
C ALA A 153 -6.14 -12.81 -7.79
N VAL A 154 -5.21 -12.62 -6.85
CA VAL A 154 -4.25 -11.52 -6.82
C VAL A 154 -2.86 -12.08 -7.08
N ASP A 155 -2.36 -11.87 -8.30
CA ASP A 155 -1.13 -12.48 -8.79
C ASP A 155 0.13 -11.68 -8.43
N ASP A 156 0.03 -10.35 -8.31
CA ASP A 156 1.16 -9.51 -7.90
C ASP A 156 0.72 -8.30 -7.08
N ILE A 157 1.63 -7.85 -6.22
CA ILE A 157 1.44 -6.70 -5.32
C ILE A 157 2.72 -5.86 -5.36
N GLN A 158 2.57 -4.55 -5.55
CA GLN A 158 3.65 -3.57 -5.49
C GLN A 158 3.27 -2.45 -4.53
N ILE A 159 4.26 -1.88 -3.83
CA ILE A 159 4.07 -0.70 -2.99
C ILE A 159 4.86 0.44 -3.63
N HIS A 160 4.18 1.53 -3.95
CA HIS A 160 4.83 2.69 -4.54
C HIS A 160 5.53 3.50 -3.43
N PRO A 161 6.87 3.62 -3.43
CA PRO A 161 7.61 4.15 -2.27
C PRO A 161 7.42 5.65 -2.03
N ARG A 162 6.95 6.40 -3.04
CA ARG A 162 6.70 7.85 -2.93
C ARG A 162 5.28 8.16 -2.48
N ASP A 163 4.31 7.45 -3.02
CA ASP A 163 2.88 7.73 -2.78
C ASP A 163 2.30 6.86 -1.66
N HIS A 164 3.03 5.81 -1.24
CA HIS A 164 2.58 4.82 -0.29
C HIS A 164 1.27 4.15 -0.76
N ASP A 165 1.18 3.84 -2.05
CA ASP A 165 0.02 3.17 -2.63
C ASP A 165 0.30 1.67 -2.79
N VAL A 166 -0.67 0.82 -2.47
CA VAL A 166 -0.60 -0.61 -2.78
C VAL A 166 -1.27 -0.86 -4.13
N ILE A 167 -0.47 -1.27 -5.11
CA ILE A 167 -0.91 -1.61 -6.46
C ILE A 167 -1.13 -3.12 -6.53
N ILE A 168 -2.32 -3.52 -6.93
CA ILE A 168 -2.81 -4.90 -6.87
C ILE A 168 -3.10 -5.38 -8.30
N GLY A 169 -2.29 -6.34 -8.78
CA GLY A 169 -2.51 -7.01 -10.05
C GLY A 169 -3.40 -8.23 -9.89
N THR A 170 -4.56 -8.23 -10.55
CA THR A 170 -5.54 -9.34 -10.45
C THR A 170 -5.54 -10.22 -11.69
N HIS A 171 -5.95 -11.48 -11.52
CA HIS A 171 -6.19 -12.38 -12.64
C HIS A 171 -7.51 -12.00 -13.35
N GLY A 172 -7.41 -11.27 -14.46
CA GLY A 172 -8.54 -11.00 -15.37
C GLY A 172 -9.49 -9.88 -14.94
N ARG A 173 -9.17 -9.09 -13.90
CA ARG A 173 -9.97 -7.94 -13.45
C ARG A 173 -9.19 -6.62 -13.34
N SER A 174 -8.09 -6.49 -14.11
CA SER A 174 -7.26 -5.28 -14.16
C SER A 174 -6.47 -5.02 -12.86
N VAL A 175 -6.01 -3.79 -12.72
CA VAL A 175 -5.23 -3.28 -11.59
C VAL A 175 -6.15 -2.51 -10.64
N TYR A 176 -5.99 -2.77 -9.35
CA TYR A 176 -6.61 -1.99 -8.27
C TYR A 176 -5.52 -1.23 -7.49
N VAL A 177 -5.88 -0.09 -6.91
CA VAL A 177 -4.97 0.70 -6.08
C VAL A 177 -5.66 0.96 -4.74
N LEU A 178 -4.98 0.61 -3.66
CA LEU A 178 -5.31 1.09 -2.31
C LEU A 178 -4.44 2.31 -2.06
N ASP A 179 -5.07 3.48 -2.19
CA ASP A 179 -4.40 4.76 -2.08
C ASP A 179 -3.96 5.04 -0.63
N ASP A 180 -2.71 5.46 -0.45
CA ASP A 180 -2.13 5.97 0.78
C ASP A 180 -2.27 5.05 2.00
N ILE A 181 -1.37 4.07 2.13
CA ILE A 181 -1.24 3.19 3.28
C ILE A 181 -0.39 3.77 4.41
N SER A 182 0.03 5.05 4.33
CA SER A 182 0.91 5.66 5.34
C SER A 182 0.37 5.56 6.77
N ALA A 183 -0.95 5.58 6.95
CA ALA A 183 -1.57 5.38 8.25
C ALA A 183 -1.41 3.95 8.78
N LEU A 184 -1.46 2.94 7.91
CA LEU A 184 -1.22 1.54 8.25
C LEU A 184 0.27 1.32 8.59
N GLU A 185 1.17 1.89 7.80
CA GLU A 185 2.61 1.86 8.08
C GLU A 185 2.93 2.45 9.45
N GLN A 186 2.22 3.52 9.82
CA GLN A 186 2.41 4.22 11.09
C GLN A 186 1.67 3.60 12.28
N LEU A 187 0.74 2.65 12.06
CA LEU A 187 -0.10 2.04 13.09
C LEU A 187 0.69 0.95 13.84
N THR A 188 1.38 1.35 14.90
CA THR A 188 2.09 0.42 15.81
C THR A 188 1.16 -0.07 16.93
N PRO A 189 1.51 -1.17 17.64
CA PRO A 189 0.75 -1.61 18.83
C PRO A 189 0.57 -0.53 19.89
N GLU A 190 1.57 0.35 20.06
CA GLU A 190 1.50 1.47 21.00
C GLU A 190 0.51 2.54 20.55
N LYS A 191 0.37 2.75 19.23
CA LYS A 191 -0.62 3.69 18.67
C LYS A 191 -2.02 3.09 18.69
N SER A 192 -2.19 1.82 18.33
CA SER A 192 -3.51 1.17 18.36
C SER A 192 -4.05 1.01 19.78
N ALA A 193 -3.19 0.97 20.80
CA ALA A 193 -3.60 0.98 22.21
C ALA A 193 -4.17 2.34 22.69
N GLN A 194 -3.89 3.45 22.00
CA GLN A 194 -4.41 4.76 22.37
C GLN A 194 -5.91 4.87 22.06
N ARG A 195 -6.62 5.73 22.79
CA ARG A 195 -8.07 5.96 22.57
C ARG A 195 -8.36 6.41 21.14
N ALA A 196 -7.55 7.32 20.62
CA ALA A 196 -7.60 7.78 19.24
C ALA A 196 -6.22 8.27 18.78
N VAL A 197 -5.96 8.20 17.49
CA VAL A 197 -4.69 8.65 16.89
C VAL A 197 -4.98 9.43 15.62
N LEU A 198 -4.38 10.61 15.47
CA LEU A 198 -4.30 11.31 14.20
C LEU A 198 -2.95 11.01 13.57
N PHE A 199 -2.94 10.50 12.34
CA PHE A 199 -1.70 10.27 11.62
C PHE A 199 -1.29 11.55 10.89
N PRO A 200 -0.01 11.95 10.94
CA PRO A 200 0.56 12.95 10.04
C PRO A 200 0.12 12.71 8.60
N PRO A 201 -0.69 13.61 8.02
CA PRO A 201 -1.11 13.48 6.63
C PRO A 201 0.08 13.73 5.70
N ARG A 202 0.08 13.07 4.54
CA ARG A 202 1.04 13.38 3.48
C ARG A 202 0.81 14.80 2.94
N PRO A 203 1.83 15.43 2.32
CA PRO A 203 1.64 16.67 1.59
C PRO A 203 0.51 16.54 0.57
N ALA A 204 -0.35 17.55 0.53
CA ALA A 204 -1.45 17.63 -0.41
C ALA A 204 -1.12 18.64 -1.51
N THR A 205 -1.44 18.31 -2.75
CA THR A 205 -1.15 19.20 -3.89
C THR A 205 -2.45 19.78 -4.42
N GLU A 206 -2.46 21.09 -4.65
CA GLU A 206 -3.51 21.75 -5.42
C GLU A 206 -3.46 21.29 -6.87
N PHE A 207 -4.59 20.85 -7.43
CA PHE A 207 -4.67 20.47 -8.85
C PHE A 207 -5.71 21.34 -9.57
N TYR A 208 -5.27 22.12 -10.56
CA TYR A 208 -6.12 22.91 -11.43
C TYR A 208 -6.32 22.19 -12.77
N TYR A 209 -7.50 21.61 -12.95
CA TYR A 209 -7.79 20.82 -14.14
C TYR A 209 -8.16 21.71 -15.32
N LYS A 210 -7.27 21.86 -16.30
CA LYS A 210 -7.67 22.45 -17.59
C LYS A 210 -8.62 21.48 -18.32
N PRO A 211 -9.85 21.89 -18.68
CA PRO A 211 -10.71 21.06 -19.50
C PRO A 211 -10.04 20.84 -20.86
N ILE A 212 -9.59 19.62 -21.12
CA ILE A 212 -9.08 19.25 -22.44
C ILE A 212 -10.31 19.05 -23.34
N GLY A 213 -10.61 20.05 -24.17
CA GLY A 213 -11.65 19.98 -25.18
C GLY A 213 -11.24 19.09 -26.35
N GLY A 214 -12.11 18.17 -26.76
CA GLY A 214 -11.92 17.32 -27.94
C GLY A 214 -13.13 16.40 -28.15
N MET A 215 -13.52 16.21 -29.41
CA MET A 215 -14.62 15.31 -29.78
C MET A 215 -14.08 13.87 -29.79
N TRP A 216 -14.00 13.26 -28.61
CA TRP A 216 -13.55 11.88 -28.47
C TRP A 216 -14.72 10.95 -28.81
N GLY A 217 -14.48 10.03 -29.74
CA GLY A 217 -15.42 8.94 -30.06
C GLY A 217 -15.67 8.01 -28.87
N ALA A 218 -16.31 6.88 -29.13
CA ALA A 218 -16.85 6.00 -28.09
C ALA A 218 -15.82 5.57 -27.01
N HIS A 219 -16.24 5.73 -25.75
CA HIS A 219 -15.76 5.10 -24.52
C HIS A 219 -14.25 5.14 -24.23
N MET A 220 -13.76 6.25 -23.68
CA MET A 220 -12.53 6.22 -22.87
C MET A 220 -12.80 5.41 -21.60
N PHE A 221 -12.09 4.30 -21.40
CA PHE A 221 -12.04 3.62 -20.12
C PHE A 221 -11.34 4.53 -19.11
N LYS A 222 -12.10 5.15 -18.21
CA LYS A 222 -11.59 5.98 -17.12
C LYS A 222 -12.04 5.37 -15.81
N THR A 223 -11.09 5.17 -14.89
CA THR A 223 -11.40 4.89 -13.49
C THR A 223 -11.45 6.19 -12.70
N LYS A 224 -12.02 6.15 -11.50
CA LYS A 224 -12.01 7.28 -10.59
C LYS A 224 -10.57 7.50 -10.10
N ASN A 225 -10.05 8.72 -10.26
CA ASN A 225 -8.78 9.11 -9.63
C ASN A 225 -8.91 9.10 -8.10
N PRO A 226 -7.78 9.05 -7.36
CA PRO A 226 -7.79 9.29 -5.92
C PRO A 226 -8.53 10.60 -5.59
N PRO A 227 -9.16 10.70 -4.41
CA PRO A 227 -9.90 11.89 -4.04
C PRO A 227 -8.97 13.12 -4.05
N ALA A 228 -9.46 14.22 -4.62
CA ALA A 228 -8.71 15.47 -4.66
C ALA A 228 -8.64 16.10 -3.26
N GLY A 229 -7.43 16.52 -2.87
CA GLY A 229 -7.16 17.24 -1.64
C GLY A 229 -6.32 16.46 -0.62
N ALA A 230 -6.37 16.88 0.64
CA ALA A 230 -5.60 16.28 1.72
C ALA A 230 -6.34 15.08 2.31
N ILE A 231 -5.72 13.89 2.21
CA ILE A 231 -6.20 12.66 2.86
C ILE A 231 -5.76 12.70 4.32
N ILE A 232 -6.73 12.76 5.23
CA ILE A 232 -6.51 12.81 6.67
C ILE A 232 -7.00 11.48 7.25
N ASN A 233 -6.05 10.67 7.72
CA ASN A 233 -6.32 9.38 8.33
C ASN A 233 -6.25 9.48 9.85
N TYR A 234 -7.19 8.81 10.54
CA TYR A 234 -7.21 8.72 12.00
C TYR A 234 -7.70 7.35 12.46
N TYR A 235 -7.28 6.92 13.64
CA TYR A 235 -7.66 5.65 14.25
C TYR A 235 -8.49 5.89 15.49
N ILE A 236 -9.56 5.11 15.67
CA ILE A 236 -10.39 5.09 16.88
C ILE A 236 -10.33 3.69 17.47
N ASN A 237 -9.88 3.58 18.72
CA ASN A 237 -9.82 2.31 19.42
C ASN A 237 -11.16 2.01 20.10
N GLY A 238 -11.76 0.87 19.76
CA GLY A 238 -13.02 0.42 20.34
C GLY A 238 -14.27 1.09 19.75
N ILE A 239 -15.40 0.90 20.43
CA ILE A 239 -16.70 1.42 20.00
C ILE A 239 -16.75 2.93 20.23
N PRO A 240 -17.03 3.75 19.19
CA PRO A 240 -17.08 5.19 19.35
C PRO A 240 -18.14 5.66 20.35
N THR A 241 -17.74 6.56 21.26
CA THR A 241 -18.64 7.20 22.25
C THR A 241 -19.02 8.64 21.89
N ASP A 242 -18.26 9.28 21.01
CA ASP A 242 -18.34 10.70 20.69
C ASP A 242 -18.19 10.89 19.16
N ASP A 243 -18.52 12.07 18.66
CA ASP A 243 -18.21 12.47 17.28
C ASP A 243 -16.75 12.91 17.16
N VAL A 244 -16.21 12.82 15.94
CA VAL A 244 -14.87 13.32 15.61
C VAL A 244 -15.02 14.60 14.80
N THR A 245 -14.35 15.65 15.23
CA THR A 245 -14.25 16.91 14.48
C THR A 245 -12.80 17.11 14.06
N ILE A 246 -12.60 17.37 12.77
CA ILE A 246 -11.30 17.76 12.22
C ILE A 246 -11.32 19.25 11.91
N THR A 247 -10.41 20.00 12.50
CA THR A 247 -10.24 21.44 12.27
C THR A 247 -8.91 21.70 11.61
N ILE A 248 -8.91 22.42 10.50
CA ILE A 248 -7.69 22.87 9.83
C ILE A 248 -7.41 24.33 10.19
N GLU A 249 -6.17 24.61 10.60
CA GLU A 249 -5.68 25.95 10.92
C GLU A 249 -4.52 26.34 10.01
N ASP A 250 -4.43 27.62 9.65
CA ASP A 250 -3.29 28.18 8.92
C ASP A 250 -2.04 28.32 9.81
N ALA A 251 -0.91 28.73 9.22
CA ALA A 251 0.33 28.97 9.96
C ALA A 251 0.22 30.03 11.09
N LYS A 252 -0.83 30.87 11.08
CA LYS A 252 -1.12 31.89 12.10
C LYS A 252 -2.10 31.39 13.16
N GLY A 253 -2.56 30.14 13.08
CA GLY A 253 -3.53 29.55 14.00
C GLY A 253 -4.98 29.98 13.75
N ARG A 254 -5.27 30.60 12.60
CA ARG A 254 -6.65 30.92 12.22
C ARG A 254 -7.31 29.68 11.65
N ARG A 255 -8.55 29.42 12.08
CA ARG A 255 -9.35 28.31 11.54
C ARG A 255 -9.67 28.59 10.06
N VAL A 256 -9.37 27.61 9.22
CA VAL A 256 -9.57 27.65 7.77
C VAL A 256 -10.78 26.82 7.38
N ARG A 257 -10.91 25.63 7.98
CA ARG A 257 -11.96 24.67 7.65
C ARG A 257 -12.28 23.81 8.85
N GLU A 258 -13.56 23.50 9.03
CA GLU A 258 -14.02 22.44 9.91
C GLU A 258 -14.66 21.33 9.09
N VAL A 259 -14.30 20.09 9.37
CA VAL A 259 -14.83 18.90 8.70
C VAL A 259 -15.43 17.98 9.74
N ASP A 260 -16.76 17.86 9.69
CA ASP A 260 -17.49 16.86 10.45
C ASP A 260 -17.26 15.48 9.83
N THR A 261 -16.96 14.50 10.68
CA THR A 261 -16.71 13.13 10.25
C THR A 261 -17.34 12.13 11.22
N THR A 262 -17.63 10.94 10.72
CA THR A 262 -18.19 9.86 11.53
C THR A 262 -17.07 9.03 12.13
N ALA A 263 -17.13 8.78 13.44
CA ALA A 263 -16.23 7.85 14.08
C ALA A 263 -16.70 6.40 13.81
N ARG A 264 -15.82 5.55 13.27
CA ARG A 264 -15.99 4.10 13.25
C ARG A 264 -14.84 3.43 14.00
N PRO A 265 -15.04 2.24 14.61
CA PRO A 265 -13.92 1.48 15.16
C PRO A 265 -12.85 1.23 14.08
N GLY A 266 -11.58 1.40 14.43
CA GLY A 266 -10.47 1.16 13.52
C GLY A 266 -10.00 2.40 12.76
N LEU A 267 -9.45 2.17 11.57
CA LEU A 267 -8.92 3.23 10.71
C LEU A 267 -10.06 3.94 9.96
N ASN A 268 -10.04 5.27 10.01
CA ASN A 268 -10.98 6.15 9.36
C ASN A 268 -10.23 7.14 8.46
N ARG A 269 -10.90 7.58 7.40
CA ARG A 269 -10.35 8.52 6.41
C ARG A 269 -11.36 9.62 6.16
N VAL A 270 -10.89 10.86 6.16
CA VAL A 270 -11.62 12.03 5.67
C VAL A 270 -10.75 12.79 4.69
N VAL A 271 -11.36 13.44 3.71
CA VAL A 271 -10.65 14.23 2.69
C VAL A 271 -11.03 15.68 2.86
N TRP A 272 -10.03 16.53 3.07
CA TRP A 272 -10.19 17.97 2.98
C TRP A 272 -9.91 18.41 1.54
N ASP A 273 -10.90 19.04 0.91
CA ASP A 273 -10.86 19.52 -0.48
C ASP A 273 -9.91 20.72 -0.73
N LEU A 274 -9.08 21.06 0.26
CA LEU A 274 -8.17 22.21 0.27
C LEU A 274 -8.89 23.55 0.13
N ARG A 275 -10.14 23.63 0.59
CA ARG A 275 -10.94 24.86 0.55
C ARG A 275 -11.23 25.36 1.96
N ALA A 276 -11.23 26.68 2.12
CA ALA A 276 -11.69 27.31 3.34
C ALA A 276 -13.22 27.19 3.45
N ASP A 277 -13.74 27.29 4.68
CA ASP A 277 -15.17 27.49 4.88
C ASP A 277 -15.63 28.76 4.16
N PRO A 278 -16.86 28.79 3.58
CA PRO A 278 -17.34 29.95 2.84
C PRO A 278 -17.25 31.28 3.61
N GLN A 279 -17.34 31.23 4.94
CA GLN A 279 -17.25 32.40 5.83
C GLN A 279 -15.81 32.83 6.10
N GLU A 280 -14.85 31.90 6.00
CA GLU A 280 -13.42 32.09 6.25
C GLU A 280 -12.62 32.19 4.94
N ALA A 281 -13.30 32.27 3.79
CA ALA A 281 -12.68 32.42 2.49
C ALA A 281 -11.97 33.79 2.41
N ILE A 282 -10.66 33.79 2.62
CA ILE A 282 -9.80 34.96 2.46
C ILE A 282 -9.56 35.16 0.96
N GLY A 283 -9.91 36.35 0.43
CA GLY A 283 -9.87 36.62 -1.01
C GLY A 283 -8.48 36.45 -1.64
N ASP A 284 -8.37 35.64 -2.70
CA ASP A 284 -8.49 36.07 -4.11
C ASP A 284 -9.45 35.07 -4.79
N THR A 285 -10.66 35.53 -5.12
CA THR A 285 -11.73 34.72 -5.74
C THR A 285 -11.48 34.50 -7.23
N ARG A 286 -10.24 34.22 -7.64
CA ARG A 286 -9.93 33.86 -9.03
C ARG A 286 -10.20 32.38 -9.27
N GLY A 287 -11.47 31.99 -9.14
CA GLY A 287 -12.00 30.92 -9.97
C GLY A 287 -12.15 31.46 -11.39
N THR A 288 -11.06 31.60 -12.14
CA THR A 288 -11.15 31.91 -13.57
C THR A 288 -11.60 30.64 -14.30
N GLY A 289 -12.78 30.69 -14.91
CA GLY A 289 -13.26 29.61 -15.79
C GLY A 289 -13.79 28.35 -15.10
N GLY A 290 -14.36 28.44 -13.89
CA GLY A 290 -15.06 27.33 -13.24
C GLY A 290 -14.18 26.38 -12.41
N GLN A 291 -12.95 26.78 -12.09
CA GLN A 291 -12.07 26.06 -11.17
C GLN A 291 -12.41 26.33 -9.69
N PRO A 292 -12.20 25.37 -8.78
CA PRO A 292 -12.30 25.60 -7.35
C PRO A 292 -11.21 26.58 -6.85
N THR A 293 -11.56 27.41 -5.87
CA THR A 293 -10.61 28.26 -5.15
C THR A 293 -10.03 27.48 -3.98
N TYR A 294 -8.75 27.13 -4.06
CA TYR A 294 -8.02 26.47 -2.98
C TYR A 294 -7.44 27.49 -2.00
N VAL A 295 -7.05 27.01 -0.83
CA VAL A 295 -6.26 27.76 0.14
C VAL A 295 -4.84 27.95 -0.39
N PRO A 296 -4.10 28.99 0.03
CA PRO A 296 -2.72 29.18 -0.42
C PRO A 296 -1.81 28.01 -0.02
N ALA A 297 -0.83 27.69 -0.86
CA ALA A 297 0.24 26.77 -0.52
C ALA A 297 0.96 27.21 0.77
N GLY A 298 1.38 26.24 1.57
CA GLY A 298 2.06 26.49 2.85
C GLY A 298 1.78 25.42 3.90
N GLU A 299 2.20 25.72 5.13
CA GLU A 299 1.99 24.81 6.27
C GLU A 299 0.66 25.07 6.98
N TYR A 300 -0.07 23.99 7.21
CA TYR A 300 -1.31 23.93 7.95
C TYR A 300 -1.18 23.00 9.15
N THR A 301 -2.06 23.19 10.13
CA THR A 301 -2.18 22.31 11.29
C THR A 301 -3.55 21.64 11.26
N VAL A 302 -3.56 20.32 11.18
CA VAL A 302 -4.77 19.50 11.30
C VAL A 302 -4.94 19.16 12.78
N ARG A 303 -6.04 19.61 13.38
CA ARG A 303 -6.43 19.23 14.75
C ARG A 303 -7.56 18.23 14.71
N MET A 304 -7.46 17.20 15.52
CA MET A 304 -8.54 16.25 15.74
C MET A 304 -9.04 16.39 17.17
N LYS A 305 -10.37 16.48 17.32
CA LYS A 305 -11.07 16.38 18.59
C LYS A 305 -11.96 15.15 18.59
N TYR A 306 -11.91 14.37 19.67
CA TYR A 306 -12.76 13.21 19.91
C TYR A 306 -13.19 13.20 21.38
N GLY A 307 -14.39 13.73 21.66
CA GLY A 307 -14.80 14.08 23.02
C GLY A 307 -13.81 15.07 23.67
N ASP A 308 -13.19 14.68 24.78
CA ASP A 308 -12.14 15.45 25.46
C ASP A 308 -10.73 15.22 24.88
N PHE A 309 -10.53 14.18 24.06
CA PHE A 309 -9.24 13.89 23.45
C PHE A 309 -8.95 14.89 22.34
N LYS A 310 -7.75 15.46 22.33
CA LYS A 310 -7.28 16.40 21.32
C LYS A 310 -5.88 16.02 20.87
N THR A 311 -5.65 16.06 19.57
CA THR A 311 -4.32 15.87 18.97
C THR A 311 -4.19 16.74 17.73
N SER A 312 -2.97 16.91 17.23
CA SER A 312 -2.72 17.69 16.03
C SER A 312 -1.52 17.17 15.25
N ALA A 313 -1.56 17.35 13.94
CA ALA A 313 -0.47 17.05 13.03
C ALA A 313 -0.25 18.20 12.04
N LYS A 314 0.96 18.30 11.49
CA LYS A 314 1.28 19.24 10.42
C LYS A 314 0.89 18.66 9.07
N LEU A 315 0.47 19.53 8.16
CA LEU A 315 0.12 19.22 6.78
C LEU A 315 0.73 20.30 5.88
N ALA A 316 1.54 19.91 4.90
CA ALA A 316 1.98 20.79 3.83
C ALA A 316 0.96 20.79 2.69
N VAL A 317 0.61 21.97 2.20
CA VAL A 317 -0.13 22.15 0.95
C VAL A 317 0.82 22.72 -0.08
N ASP A 318 1.04 21.97 -1.16
CA ASP A 318 1.92 22.33 -2.26
C ASP A 318 1.11 22.91 -3.42
N ALA A 319 1.63 23.97 -4.04
CA ALA A 319 1.09 24.50 -5.29
C ALA A 319 1.27 23.48 -6.43
N GLU A 320 0.38 23.53 -7.43
CA GLU A 320 0.52 22.67 -8.61
C GLU A 320 1.87 22.90 -9.29
N PRO A 321 2.64 21.83 -9.60
CA PRO A 321 3.90 21.96 -10.32
C PRO A 321 3.71 22.71 -11.66
N GLY A 322 4.43 23.82 -11.84
CA GLY A 322 4.34 24.66 -13.03
C GLY A 322 3.37 25.84 -12.91
N VAL A 323 2.72 26.04 -11.75
CA VAL A 323 2.03 27.29 -11.41
C VAL A 323 2.97 28.12 -10.55
N HIS A 324 3.59 29.16 -11.13
CA HIS A 324 4.39 30.11 -10.37
C HIS A 324 3.49 31.15 -9.69
N GLU A 325 3.71 31.42 -8.39
CA GLU A 325 3.16 32.58 -7.68
C GLU A 325 3.64 33.87 -8.39
N GLY A 326 2.92 34.30 -9.43
CA GLY A 326 3.30 35.42 -10.27
C GLY A 326 2.93 35.31 -11.75
N GLU A 327 2.54 34.14 -12.26
CA GLU A 327 2.18 33.98 -13.69
C GLU A 327 0.72 34.36 -14.03
N PHE A 328 -0.07 34.79 -13.03
CA PHE A 328 -1.36 35.43 -13.25
C PHE A 328 -1.25 36.96 -13.31
N VAL A 329 -0.28 37.50 -14.05
CA VAL A 329 -0.36 38.88 -14.54
C VAL A 329 -1.20 38.83 -15.81
N SER A 330 -2.43 39.36 -15.75
CA SER A 330 -3.33 39.46 -16.89
C SER A 330 -2.68 40.23 -18.06
N PRO A 331 -3.06 39.93 -19.32
CA PRO A 331 -2.85 40.86 -20.42
C PRO A 331 -3.59 42.19 -20.21
#